data_AF-A0A059CHP3-F1
#
_entry.id   AF-A0A059CHP3-F1
#
_cell.length_a   1.000
_cell.length_b   1.000
_cell.length_c   1.000
_cell.angle_alpha   90.00
_cell.angle_beta   90.00
_cell.angle_gamma   90.00
#
_symmetry.space_group_name_H-M   'P 1'
#
loop_
_entity.id
_entity.type
_entity.pdbx_description
1 polymer ?
#
loop_
_entity_poly.entity_id
_entity_poly.type
_entity_poly.pdbx_seq_one_letter_code
_entity_poly.pdbx_strand_id
1 'polypeptide(L)'
;MGYTVFTCNLQSKPADPPPFSPPRELLAQQNHRLRRIRSSDDVPAMVVFLNANRRLVSSARLLSASRSVPLSGLALARAMSSGSAQRVFQLKLDPLTGNSEWVVIEEDAGGTAPEGLHQGLLATTSYLDMLNDSRRNRAFREAIDKAVSGPCRVLDIGAGTGLLSMMAARAMGLGDSPTCRSNNGSVTACESYLPMVKLMRKVLRANDMARSITVLNKRSDEVRVGVDIESRADVLVSEILDSELLGEGLIPTLQHAHDMLLVENPVTVPYKAIVYGQLVESTYLWKLHDLYNNEAEILDGIHLVPAGLERIIGVKLQQHPMHCDAIRREIKLLSEPFRIFEFNFGKRPESHGETAVRVKATGSGQVNAVISWWMLQLDDEGSIHYSTAPKWITLSGAGNWCDHWKQCVWFIPGKGVPLAKDEEISLRAAHGDTSISYQLEPDQPKSTGGDHHVKGGDFCLTLSPERIAIYGDAEWRLSVLNALKTVLQRRAPSVCVIADDSIFLALLVARFSTASHIMALFPGLQDKGIHYLKAVADANGFSMDRVEFVRKKMANWTGDDTHNKAVDLLIAEPFYYGSDGMLPWQNLRFW
;
A
#
# COMPACT_ATOMS: atom_id res chain seq x y z
N MET A 1 59.16 -14.40 -29.21
CA MET A 1 60.12 -13.48 -29.84
C MET A 1 59.35 -12.34 -30.48
N GLY A 2 59.69 -11.09 -30.18
CA GLY A 2 59.33 -9.92 -31.01
C GLY A 2 58.12 -9.10 -30.55
N TYR A 3 58.39 -8.13 -29.68
CA TYR A 3 57.59 -6.91 -29.46
C TYR A 3 57.51 -6.05 -30.74
N THR A 4 56.48 -5.19 -30.88
CA THR A 4 56.65 -3.73 -31.12
C THR A 4 55.31 -3.01 -30.91
N VAL A 5 55.40 -1.91 -30.16
CA VAL A 5 54.38 -0.92 -29.79
C VAL A 5 54.33 0.20 -30.83
N PHE A 6 53.15 0.77 -31.10
CA PHE A 6 53.02 2.18 -31.49
C PHE A 6 51.83 2.82 -30.76
N THR A 7 52.15 3.85 -29.99
CA THR A 7 51.22 4.82 -29.40
C THR A 7 50.99 5.97 -30.39
N CYS A 8 49.78 6.53 -30.42
CA CYS A 8 49.57 7.92 -30.81
C CYS A 8 48.35 8.50 -30.07
N ASN A 9 48.62 9.46 -29.20
CA ASN A 9 47.67 10.38 -28.58
C ASN A 9 47.35 11.49 -29.58
N LEU A 10 46.09 11.89 -29.72
CA LEU A 10 45.72 13.25 -30.11
C LEU A 10 44.34 13.60 -29.54
N GLN A 11 44.32 14.66 -28.73
CA GLN A 11 43.14 15.30 -28.17
C GLN A 11 42.43 16.16 -29.24
N SER A 12 41.10 16.09 -29.32
CA SER A 12 40.22 17.23 -29.62
C SER A 12 38.76 16.90 -29.24
N LYS A 13 38.14 17.80 -28.45
CA LYS A 13 36.69 17.86 -28.15
C LYS A 13 36.01 18.83 -29.15
N PRO A 14 34.67 19.00 -29.13
CA PRO A 14 33.65 18.19 -29.80
C PRO A 14 32.95 18.98 -30.93
N ALA A 15 32.26 18.29 -31.85
CA ALA A 15 31.38 18.93 -32.82
C ALA A 15 29.93 18.46 -32.59
N ASP A 16 29.00 19.41 -32.48
CA ASP A 16 27.57 19.17 -32.32
C ASP A 16 26.96 18.42 -33.52
N PRO A 17 26.02 17.49 -33.31
CA PRO A 17 25.29 16.85 -34.40
C PRO A 17 24.11 17.70 -34.90
N PRO A 18 23.79 17.68 -36.20
CA PRO A 18 22.68 18.43 -36.80
C PRO A 18 21.30 17.79 -36.55
N PRO A 19 20.19 18.54 -36.73
CA PRO A 19 18.86 18.12 -36.33
C PRO A 19 18.22 17.10 -37.28
N PHE A 20 17.58 16.08 -36.72
CA PHE A 20 16.81 15.06 -37.45
C PHE A 20 15.38 15.56 -37.72
N SER A 21 14.97 15.55 -38.99
CA SER A 21 13.59 15.76 -39.45
C SER A 21 12.98 14.42 -39.87
N PRO A 22 11.72 14.10 -39.51
CA PRO A 22 11.09 12.83 -39.91
C PRO A 22 10.41 12.94 -41.30
N PRO A 23 10.45 11.88 -42.14
CA PRO A 23 9.79 11.90 -43.43
C PRO A 23 8.29 11.58 -43.32
N ARG A 24 7.48 12.42 -43.96
CA ARG A 24 6.10 12.15 -44.39
C ARG A 24 6.13 11.37 -45.70
N GLU A 25 5.26 10.37 -45.83
CA GLU A 25 4.46 9.97 -47.01
C GLU A 25 4.26 8.44 -47.07
N LEU A 26 3.04 8.00 -46.77
CA LEU A 26 2.37 6.85 -47.40
C LEU A 26 0.91 6.80 -46.90
N LEU A 27 0.09 7.71 -47.44
CA LEU A 27 -1.37 7.72 -47.32
C LEU A 27 -1.93 7.99 -48.72
N ALA A 28 -2.06 6.93 -49.51
CA ALA A 28 -2.83 6.97 -50.75
C ALA A 28 -3.13 5.54 -51.21
N GLN A 29 -4.15 4.90 -50.62
CA GLN A 29 -5.01 3.96 -51.34
C GLN A 29 -6.25 3.63 -50.51
N GLN A 30 -7.39 3.62 -51.20
CA GLN A 30 -8.72 3.15 -50.77
C GLN A 30 -9.61 4.17 -50.03
N ASN A 31 -10.13 5.12 -50.81
CA ASN A 31 -11.49 5.62 -50.65
C ASN A 31 -12.18 5.57 -52.01
N HIS A 32 -13.01 4.55 -52.27
CA HIS A 32 -14.13 4.67 -53.20
C HIS A 32 -15.14 3.52 -53.02
N ARG A 33 -16.42 3.90 -52.95
CA ARG A 33 -17.66 3.11 -52.84
C ARG A 33 -18.07 2.82 -51.38
N LEU A 34 -19.26 3.16 -50.89
CA LEU A 34 -20.51 3.69 -51.47
C LEU A 34 -21.31 4.36 -50.33
N ARG A 35 -22.03 5.43 -50.66
CA ARG A 35 -22.96 6.15 -49.77
C ARG A 35 -24.39 5.59 -49.92
N ARG A 36 -25.12 5.64 -48.79
CA ARG A 36 -26.59 5.75 -48.59
C ARG A 36 -27.46 4.49 -48.78
N ILE A 37 -28.24 4.17 -47.74
CA ILE A 37 -29.73 4.16 -47.68
C ILE A 37 -30.18 4.19 -46.19
N ARG A 38 -31.38 4.74 -45.94
CA ARG A 38 -32.00 5.14 -44.66
C ARG A 38 -32.69 3.99 -43.89
N SER A 39 -32.83 4.21 -42.58
CA SER A 39 -33.94 3.87 -41.64
C SER A 39 -34.60 2.47 -41.67
N SER A 40 -34.57 1.77 -40.54
CA SER A 40 -35.74 1.25 -39.79
C SER A 40 -35.28 0.39 -38.61
N ASP A 41 -36.15 0.31 -37.61
CA ASP A 41 -36.06 -0.45 -36.36
C ASP A 41 -35.70 -1.93 -36.56
N ASP A 42 -34.88 -2.48 -35.66
CA ASP A 42 -35.15 -3.71 -34.89
C ASP A 42 -33.88 -4.28 -34.23
N VAL A 43 -34.06 -4.67 -32.97
CA VAL A 43 -33.09 -5.34 -32.09
C VAL A 43 -32.75 -6.74 -32.65
N PRO A 44 -31.54 -7.28 -32.38
CA PRO A 44 -31.56 -8.58 -31.70
C PRO A 44 -30.51 -8.77 -30.61
N ALA A 45 -30.95 -9.61 -29.67
CA ALA A 45 -30.35 -10.09 -28.44
C ALA A 45 -28.94 -10.69 -28.54
N MET A 46 -28.26 -10.50 -27.40
CA MET A 46 -27.10 -11.20 -26.86
C MET A 46 -27.33 -12.72 -26.77
N VAL A 47 -26.38 -13.53 -27.26
CA VAL A 47 -26.34 -14.98 -27.03
C VAL A 47 -25.22 -15.28 -26.03
N VAL A 48 -25.61 -15.67 -24.82
CA VAL A 48 -24.75 -16.22 -23.76
C VAL A 48 -24.94 -17.74 -23.75
N PHE A 49 -23.85 -18.49 -23.89
CA PHE A 49 -23.86 -19.96 -23.75
C PHE A 49 -23.92 -20.34 -22.27
N LEU A 50 -25.08 -20.83 -21.82
CA LEU A 50 -25.28 -21.55 -20.56
C LEU A 50 -25.01 -23.03 -20.79
N ASN A 51 -24.06 -23.59 -20.04
CA ASN A 51 -23.81 -25.03 -20.00
C ASN A 51 -24.40 -25.59 -18.70
N ALA A 52 -25.52 -26.31 -18.82
CA ALA A 52 -26.18 -27.00 -17.72
C ALA A 52 -26.20 -28.50 -18.03
N ASN A 53 -25.62 -29.32 -17.15
CA ASN A 53 -26.04 -30.71 -16.95
C ASN A 53 -25.33 -31.30 -15.73
N ARG A 54 -26.09 -31.54 -14.65
CA ARG A 54 -25.92 -32.70 -13.78
C ARG A 54 -27.19 -32.92 -12.96
N ARG A 55 -27.86 -34.03 -13.27
CA ARG A 55 -29.08 -34.52 -12.62
C ARG A 55 -28.73 -35.10 -11.25
N LEU A 56 -29.46 -34.67 -10.21
CA LEU A 56 -29.60 -35.40 -8.95
C LEU A 56 -30.62 -36.52 -9.13
N VAL A 57 -30.28 -37.72 -8.68
CA VAL A 57 -31.22 -38.81 -8.43
C VAL A 57 -31.28 -39.03 -6.93
N SER A 58 -32.49 -38.86 -6.39
CA SER A 58 -32.87 -39.14 -5.01
C SER A 58 -33.25 -40.62 -4.88
N SER A 59 -32.77 -41.27 -3.82
CA SER A 59 -33.37 -42.51 -3.33
C SER A 59 -33.17 -42.60 -1.81
N ALA A 60 -34.28 -42.49 -1.09
CA ALA A 60 -34.41 -42.77 0.33
C ALA A 60 -34.78 -44.24 0.55
N ARG A 61 -34.17 -44.89 1.55
CA ARG A 61 -34.75 -46.04 2.25
C ARG A 61 -34.34 -46.02 3.74
N LEU A 62 -35.34 -46.19 4.59
CA LEU A 62 -35.28 -46.45 6.02
C LEU A 62 -34.82 -47.88 6.32
N LEU A 63 -34.15 -48.11 7.46
CA LEU A 63 -34.66 -48.92 8.61
C LEU A 63 -33.59 -49.25 9.68
N SER A 64 -34.03 -49.06 10.94
CA SER A 64 -33.82 -49.88 12.16
C SER A 64 -32.47 -50.00 12.90
N ALA A 65 -32.49 -49.47 14.14
CA ALA A 65 -32.33 -50.15 15.44
C ALA A 65 -30.97 -50.69 15.95
N SER A 66 -30.46 -49.98 16.98
CA SER A 66 -29.93 -50.42 18.29
C SER A 66 -29.05 -51.68 18.45
N ARG A 67 -27.86 -51.51 19.07
CA ARG A 67 -27.52 -52.02 20.43
C ARG A 67 -26.07 -51.70 20.82
N SER A 68 -25.87 -51.54 22.12
CA SER A 68 -24.64 -51.24 22.85
C SER A 68 -23.94 -52.50 23.39
N VAL A 69 -22.65 -52.34 23.81
CA VAL A 69 -21.86 -53.00 24.88
C VAL A 69 -20.48 -53.57 24.40
N PRO A 70 -19.40 -53.51 25.23
CA PRO A 70 -18.02 -53.20 24.80
C PRO A 70 -16.96 -54.33 25.01
N LEU A 71 -15.68 -53.94 24.88
CA LEU A 71 -14.40 -54.58 25.28
C LEU A 71 -13.73 -55.54 24.29
N SER A 72 -12.54 -55.15 23.79
CA SER A 72 -11.22 -55.53 24.32
C SER A 72 -10.14 -55.27 23.26
N GLY A 73 -8.91 -55.07 23.73
CA GLY A 73 -7.89 -54.30 23.02
C GLY A 73 -7.08 -55.07 21.98
N LEU A 74 -6.50 -54.29 21.06
CA LEU A 74 -5.33 -54.65 20.29
C LEU A 74 -4.60 -53.34 19.94
N ALA A 75 -3.41 -53.21 20.51
CA ALA A 75 -2.49 -52.12 20.27
C ALA A 75 -2.09 -52.13 18.79
N LEU A 76 -2.37 -51.05 18.07
CA LEU A 76 -1.75 -50.77 16.78
C LEU A 76 -1.04 -49.41 16.87
N ALA A 77 0.25 -49.44 16.54
CA ALA A 77 1.16 -48.32 16.55
C ALA A 77 0.55 -47.10 15.84
N ARG A 78 0.43 -45.99 16.57
CA ARG A 78 0.03 -44.70 16.03
C ARG A 78 1.22 -44.15 15.24
N ALA A 79 1.15 -44.26 13.91
CA ALA A 79 1.92 -43.39 13.04
C ALA A 79 1.47 -41.95 13.31
N MET A 80 2.35 -41.15 13.92
CA MET A 80 2.13 -39.71 14.06
C MET A 80 2.26 -39.08 12.67
N SER A 81 1.13 -38.95 11.97
CA SER A 81 1.01 -37.98 10.89
C SER A 81 1.08 -36.60 11.53
N SER A 82 2.24 -35.95 11.45
CA SER A 82 2.35 -34.51 11.70
C SER A 82 1.68 -33.80 10.52
N GLY A 83 0.37 -33.58 10.62
CA GLY A 83 -0.33 -32.66 9.72
C GLY A 83 0.24 -31.27 9.94
N SER A 84 1.15 -30.85 9.06
CA SER A 84 1.62 -29.47 8.99
C SER A 84 0.45 -28.61 8.50
N ALA A 85 -0.29 -27.98 9.40
CA ALA A 85 -1.22 -26.91 9.05
C ALA A 85 -0.42 -25.83 8.29
N GLN A 86 -0.85 -25.51 7.09
CA GLN A 86 -0.17 -24.53 6.24
C GLN A 86 -0.52 -23.14 6.79
N ARG A 87 0.49 -22.40 7.27
CA ARG A 87 0.33 -21.01 7.71
C ARG A 87 0.81 -20.10 6.59
N VAL A 88 -0.09 -19.27 6.07
CA VAL A 88 0.20 -18.25 5.06
C VAL A 88 0.17 -16.89 5.75
N PHE A 89 1.26 -16.14 5.70
CA PHE A 89 1.33 -14.80 6.28
C PHE A 89 1.09 -13.77 5.19
N GLN A 90 0.12 -12.89 5.39
CA GLN A 90 -0.25 -11.83 4.46
C GLN A 90 -0.04 -10.49 5.14
N LEU A 91 0.77 -9.60 4.55
CA LEU A 91 0.67 -8.17 4.86
C LEU A 91 -0.66 -7.68 4.26
N LYS A 92 -1.66 -7.51 5.11
CA LYS A 92 -2.99 -7.05 4.72
C LYS A 92 -3.13 -5.62 5.19
N LEU A 93 -3.45 -4.72 4.26
CA LEU A 93 -3.96 -3.42 4.66
C LEU A 93 -5.35 -3.64 5.25
N ASP A 94 -5.51 -3.41 6.54
CA ASP A 94 -6.82 -3.37 7.18
C ASP A 94 -7.61 -2.20 6.57
N PRO A 95 -8.69 -2.45 5.82
CA PRO A 95 -9.45 -1.40 5.16
C PRO A 95 -10.18 -0.47 6.13
N LEU A 96 -10.35 -0.87 7.40
CA LEU A 96 -11.04 -0.09 8.42
C LEU A 96 -10.08 0.78 9.24
N THR A 97 -8.84 0.34 9.43
CA THR A 97 -7.84 1.08 10.22
C THR A 97 -6.73 1.70 9.35
N GLY A 98 -6.62 1.30 8.08
CA GLY A 98 -5.53 1.68 7.19
C GLY A 98 -4.15 1.23 7.67
N ASN A 99 -4.08 0.31 8.64
CA ASN A 99 -2.83 -0.28 9.12
C ASN A 99 -2.47 -1.48 8.25
N SER A 100 -1.19 -1.69 8.02
CA SER A 100 -0.70 -2.95 7.46
C SER A 100 -0.54 -3.95 8.61
N GLU A 101 -1.30 -5.04 8.59
CA GLU A 101 -1.23 -6.13 9.54
C GLU A 101 -0.68 -7.39 8.88
N TRP A 102 0.27 -8.08 9.54
CA TRP A 102 0.69 -9.41 9.12
C TRP A 102 -0.30 -10.45 9.65
N VAL A 103 -1.25 -10.86 8.81
CA VAL A 103 -2.28 -11.85 9.18
C VAL A 103 -1.77 -13.26 8.89
N VAL A 104 -1.89 -14.14 9.89
CA VAL A 104 -1.64 -15.59 9.73
C VAL A 104 -2.92 -16.26 9.27
N ILE A 105 -2.96 -16.71 8.03
CA ILE A 105 -4.01 -17.56 7.49
C ILE A 105 -3.59 -19.01 7.75
N GLU A 106 -4.22 -19.65 8.73
CA GLU A 106 -4.06 -21.09 8.99
C GLU A 106 -5.03 -21.89 8.11
N GLU A 107 -4.50 -22.77 7.27
CA GLU A 107 -5.33 -23.76 6.56
C GLU A 107 -5.59 -24.96 7.47
N ASP A 108 -6.81 -25.09 7.96
CA ASP A 108 -7.31 -26.36 8.46
C ASP A 108 -7.44 -27.34 7.28
N ALA A 109 -6.82 -28.52 7.41
CA ALA A 109 -6.85 -29.61 6.42
C ALA A 109 -8.25 -30.25 6.20
N GLY A 110 -9.34 -29.54 6.53
CA GLY A 110 -10.72 -30.02 6.44
C GLY A 110 -11.74 -29.00 5.92
N GLY A 111 -11.33 -27.79 5.53
CA GLY A 111 -12.24 -26.80 4.95
C GLY A 111 -11.93 -26.56 3.48
N THR A 112 -12.95 -26.66 2.62
CA THR A 112 -12.86 -26.23 1.22
C THR A 112 -12.65 -24.72 1.15
N ALA A 113 -11.41 -24.25 1.30
CA ALA A 113 -11.02 -22.94 0.81
C ALA A 113 -11.16 -22.98 -0.73
N PRO A 114 -11.78 -21.97 -1.37
CA PRO A 114 -11.95 -21.98 -2.82
C PRO A 114 -10.57 -22.06 -3.48
N GLU A 115 -10.38 -22.97 -4.43
CA GLU A 115 -9.14 -23.21 -5.20
C GLU A 115 -8.57 -21.96 -5.93
N GLY A 116 -9.19 -20.78 -5.80
CA GLY A 116 -8.74 -19.50 -6.35
C GLY A 116 -8.05 -18.53 -5.38
N LEU A 117 -8.08 -18.76 -4.06
CA LEU A 117 -7.52 -17.78 -3.10
C LEU A 117 -5.98 -17.69 -3.21
N HIS A 118 -5.30 -18.84 -3.36
CA HIS A 118 -3.84 -18.91 -3.54
C HIS A 118 -3.36 -18.33 -4.88
N GLN A 119 -4.18 -18.40 -5.93
CA GLN A 119 -3.81 -17.97 -7.27
C GLN A 119 -3.84 -16.44 -7.41
N GLY A 120 -4.69 -15.75 -6.64
CA GLY A 120 -4.77 -14.28 -6.61
C GLY A 120 -3.68 -13.60 -5.78
N LEU A 121 -3.23 -14.25 -4.69
CA LEU A 121 -2.34 -13.63 -3.69
C LEU A 121 -0.93 -13.34 -4.21
N LEU A 122 -0.33 -14.22 -5.02
CA LEU A 122 0.95 -13.96 -5.67
C LEU A 122 0.84 -12.85 -6.73
N ALA A 123 -0.29 -12.77 -7.43
CA ALA A 123 -0.51 -11.81 -8.52
C ALA A 123 -0.63 -10.37 -8.03
N THR A 124 -0.92 -10.15 -6.74
CA THR A 124 -1.01 -8.83 -6.12
C THR A 124 0.28 -8.40 -5.41
N THR A 125 1.35 -9.21 -5.47
CA THR A 125 2.65 -8.85 -4.87
C THR A 125 3.47 -7.97 -5.79
N SER A 126 4.37 -7.19 -5.19
CA SER A 126 5.31 -6.32 -5.91
C SER A 126 6.53 -7.05 -6.48
N TYR A 127 6.62 -8.39 -6.34
CA TYR A 127 7.80 -9.16 -6.76
C TYR A 127 8.13 -8.98 -8.24
N LEU A 128 7.14 -8.92 -9.13
CA LEU A 128 7.40 -8.77 -10.56
C LEU A 128 7.99 -7.40 -10.91
N ASP A 129 7.48 -6.33 -10.30
CA ASP A 129 8.00 -4.98 -10.48
C ASP A 129 9.44 -4.87 -9.93
N MET A 130 9.68 -5.41 -8.74
CA MET A 130 11.00 -5.49 -8.11
C MET A 130 12.01 -6.27 -8.96
N LEU A 131 11.60 -7.41 -9.55
CA LEU A 131 12.45 -8.20 -10.46
C LEU A 131 12.76 -7.47 -11.77
N ASN A 132 11.85 -6.61 -12.23
CA ASN A 132 12.07 -5.78 -13.42
C ASN A 132 12.89 -4.51 -13.15
N ASP A 133 13.11 -4.15 -11.87
CA ASP A 133 14.03 -3.07 -11.51
C ASP A 133 15.50 -3.48 -11.73
N SER A 134 15.93 -3.31 -12.98
CA SER A 134 17.29 -3.59 -13.41
C SER A 134 18.34 -2.73 -12.71
N ARG A 135 17.98 -1.54 -12.21
CA ARG A 135 18.91 -0.64 -11.52
C ARG A 135 19.14 -1.17 -10.10
N ARG A 136 18.07 -1.51 -9.38
CA ARG A 136 18.15 -2.20 -8.08
C ARG A 136 19.00 -3.47 -8.22
N ASN A 137 18.64 -4.32 -9.17
CA ASN A 137 19.28 -5.63 -9.33
C ASN A 137 20.77 -5.51 -9.67
N ARG A 138 21.18 -4.54 -10.50
CA ARG A 138 22.62 -4.26 -10.73
C ARG A 138 23.33 -3.76 -9.49
N ALA A 139 22.75 -2.78 -8.80
CA ALA A 139 23.37 -2.19 -7.62
C ALA A 139 23.58 -3.24 -6.51
N PHE A 140 22.58 -4.08 -6.24
CA PHE A 140 22.74 -5.22 -5.32
C PHE A 140 23.77 -6.23 -5.81
N ARG A 141 23.79 -6.56 -7.12
CA ARG A 141 24.79 -7.49 -7.68
C ARG A 141 26.22 -6.98 -7.45
N GLU A 142 26.48 -5.73 -7.80
CA GLU A 142 27.81 -5.10 -7.65
C GLU A 142 28.24 -5.07 -6.19
N ALA A 143 27.33 -4.73 -5.28
CA ALA A 143 27.62 -4.70 -3.85
C ALA A 143 27.87 -6.10 -3.26
N ILE A 144 27.09 -7.10 -3.67
CA ILE A 144 27.29 -8.50 -3.25
C ILE A 144 28.61 -9.05 -3.79
N ASP A 145 28.97 -8.76 -5.05
CA ASP A 145 30.25 -9.17 -5.63
C ASP A 145 31.45 -8.56 -4.86
N LYS A 146 31.29 -7.31 -4.37
CA LYS A 146 32.30 -6.65 -3.53
C LYS A 146 32.37 -7.25 -2.12
N ALA A 147 31.21 -7.51 -1.52
CA ALA A 147 31.10 -8.05 -0.15
C ALA A 147 31.56 -9.51 -0.03
N VAL A 148 31.34 -10.32 -1.07
CA VAL A 148 31.65 -11.77 -1.10
C VAL A 148 32.92 -12.00 -1.93
N SER A 149 34.07 -11.68 -1.34
CA SER A 149 35.40 -11.79 -2.00
C SER A 149 36.12 -13.13 -1.76
N GLY A 150 35.50 -14.05 -1.02
CA GLY A 150 36.04 -15.38 -0.72
C GLY A 150 35.02 -16.27 -0.01
N PRO A 151 35.41 -17.50 0.41
CA PRO A 151 34.52 -18.40 1.14
C PRO A 151 34.06 -17.76 2.47
N CYS A 152 32.75 -17.56 2.62
CA CYS A 152 32.12 -17.03 3.82
C CYS A 152 30.71 -17.61 4.01
N ARG A 153 30.06 -17.33 5.14
CA ARG A 153 28.68 -17.72 5.39
C ARG A 153 27.76 -16.53 5.14
N VAL A 154 26.95 -16.63 4.09
CA VAL A 154 25.96 -15.62 3.72
C VAL A 154 24.58 -16.04 4.21
N LEU A 155 23.89 -15.13 4.88
CA LEU A 155 22.47 -15.25 5.24
C LEU A 155 21.68 -14.21 4.44
N ASP A 156 20.73 -14.69 3.63
CA ASP A 156 19.78 -13.87 2.87
C ASP A 156 18.42 -13.89 3.58
N ILE A 157 18.02 -12.76 4.19
CA ILE A 157 16.74 -12.62 4.89
C ILE A 157 15.73 -11.92 3.98
N GLY A 158 14.56 -12.54 3.78
CA GLY A 158 13.55 -12.05 2.83
C GLY A 158 13.88 -12.49 1.40
N ALA A 159 14.33 -13.74 1.23
CA ALA A 159 14.98 -14.18 0.00
C ALA A 159 14.07 -14.13 -1.25
N GLY A 160 12.74 -14.13 -1.10
CA GLY A 160 11.79 -14.04 -2.20
C GLY A 160 12.00 -15.14 -3.24
N THR A 161 12.44 -14.76 -4.43
CA THR A 161 12.76 -15.71 -5.53
C THR A 161 14.14 -16.36 -5.41
N GLY A 162 14.95 -15.94 -4.44
CA GLY A 162 16.35 -16.33 -4.26
C GLY A 162 17.33 -15.56 -5.13
N LEU A 163 16.94 -14.41 -5.70
CA LEU A 163 17.80 -13.62 -6.59
C LEU A 163 19.11 -13.21 -5.91
N LEU A 164 19.04 -12.62 -4.72
CA LEU A 164 20.23 -12.15 -3.99
C LEU A 164 21.08 -13.32 -3.51
N SER A 165 20.46 -14.39 -3.01
CA SER A 165 21.13 -15.67 -2.73
C SER A 165 21.91 -16.22 -3.93
N MET A 166 21.35 -16.20 -5.14
CA MET A 166 22.04 -16.63 -6.36
C MET A 166 23.21 -15.69 -6.72
N MET A 167 23.08 -14.38 -6.50
CA MET A 167 24.20 -13.45 -6.69
C MET A 167 25.35 -13.79 -5.73
N ALA A 168 25.05 -14.01 -4.44
CA ALA A 168 26.04 -14.34 -3.42
C ALA A 168 26.74 -15.68 -3.71
N ALA A 169 25.99 -16.71 -4.09
CA ALA A 169 26.55 -18.01 -4.44
C ALA A 169 27.45 -17.95 -5.70
N ARG A 170 27.11 -17.11 -6.68
CA ARG A 170 27.97 -16.86 -7.85
C ARG A 170 29.24 -16.10 -7.48
N ALA A 171 29.15 -15.05 -6.67
CA ALA A 171 30.30 -14.30 -6.19
C ALA A 171 31.30 -15.21 -5.44
N MET A 172 30.79 -16.20 -4.71
CA MET A 172 31.59 -17.19 -3.99
C MET A 172 32.12 -18.35 -4.88
N GLY A 173 31.77 -18.40 -6.16
CA GLY A 173 32.15 -19.49 -7.07
C GLY A 173 31.42 -20.82 -6.82
N LEU A 174 30.32 -20.83 -6.05
CA LEU A 174 29.52 -22.03 -5.76
C LEU A 174 28.64 -22.48 -6.95
N GLY A 175 28.62 -21.72 -8.05
CA GLY A 175 27.83 -22.01 -9.26
C GLY A 175 28.55 -22.84 -10.32
N ASP A 176 29.89 -22.91 -10.30
CA ASP A 176 30.65 -23.30 -11.50
C ASP A 176 31.22 -24.74 -11.49
N SER A 177 31.04 -25.52 -10.41
CA SER A 177 31.39 -26.95 -10.45
C SER A 177 30.77 -27.80 -9.33
N PRO A 178 30.20 -28.98 -9.64
CA PRO A 178 29.75 -29.95 -8.64
C PRO A 178 30.91 -30.61 -7.86
N THR A 179 32.17 -30.39 -8.26
CA THR A 179 33.36 -31.01 -7.64
C THR A 179 34.15 -30.09 -6.71
N CYS A 180 33.80 -28.81 -6.61
CA CYS A 180 34.50 -27.84 -5.76
C CYS A 180 33.64 -27.44 -4.56
N ARG A 181 33.30 -28.41 -3.70
CA ARG A 181 32.90 -28.09 -2.32
C ARG A 181 34.16 -27.72 -1.55
N SER A 182 34.64 -26.49 -1.71
CA SER A 182 35.54 -25.91 -0.70
C SER A 182 34.74 -25.82 0.60
N ASN A 183 35.23 -26.47 1.66
CA ASN A 183 34.52 -26.68 2.93
C ASN A 183 34.19 -25.41 3.74
N ASN A 184 34.37 -24.21 3.20
CA ASN A 184 34.35 -22.98 4.00
C ASN A 184 33.29 -21.94 3.60
N GLY A 185 32.53 -22.14 2.51
CA GLY A 185 31.55 -21.17 2.01
C GLY A 185 30.14 -21.73 1.93
N SER A 186 29.14 -20.97 2.36
CA SER A 186 27.73 -21.39 2.28
C SER A 186 26.78 -20.20 2.13
N VAL A 187 25.68 -20.40 1.41
CA VAL A 187 24.58 -19.42 1.30
C VAL A 187 23.30 -20.03 1.86
N THR A 188 22.68 -19.35 2.81
CA THR A 188 21.38 -19.73 3.39
C THR A 188 20.34 -18.66 3.08
N ALA A 189 19.26 -19.07 2.40
CA ALA A 189 18.12 -18.24 2.05
C ALA A 189 16.97 -18.47 3.05
N CYS A 190 16.49 -17.40 3.67
CA CYS A 190 15.38 -17.40 4.62
C CYS A 190 14.18 -16.69 4.00
N GLU A 191 13.07 -17.41 3.82
CA GLU A 191 11.81 -16.89 3.29
C GLU A 191 10.64 -17.50 4.07
N SER A 192 9.71 -16.65 4.51
CA SER A 192 8.58 -17.06 5.34
C SER A 192 7.36 -17.49 4.52
N TYR A 193 7.21 -16.96 3.30
CA TYR A 193 6.06 -17.19 2.46
C TYR A 193 6.24 -18.45 1.60
N LEU A 194 5.57 -19.54 2.01
CA LEU A 194 5.72 -20.86 1.39
C LEU A 194 5.55 -20.90 -0.15
N PRO A 195 4.58 -20.19 -0.77
CA PRO A 195 4.49 -20.11 -2.23
C PRO A 195 5.77 -19.57 -2.87
N MET A 196 6.41 -18.56 -2.26
CA MET A 196 7.70 -18.04 -2.72
C MET A 196 8.85 -19.02 -2.49
N VAL A 197 8.86 -19.74 -1.37
CA VAL A 197 9.83 -20.84 -1.17
C VAL A 197 9.70 -21.91 -2.26
N LYS A 198 8.46 -22.31 -2.60
CA LYS A 198 8.20 -23.28 -3.67
C LYS A 198 8.68 -22.76 -5.03
N LEU A 199 8.48 -21.47 -5.31
CA LEU A 199 8.96 -20.79 -6.52
C LEU A 199 10.50 -20.72 -6.54
N MET A 200 11.12 -20.21 -5.48
CA MET A 200 12.58 -20.13 -5.32
C MET A 200 13.23 -21.48 -5.58
N ARG A 201 12.74 -22.58 -4.99
CA ARG A 201 13.30 -23.92 -5.26
C ARG A 201 13.24 -24.32 -6.74
N LYS A 202 12.22 -23.89 -7.49
CA LYS A 202 12.15 -24.10 -8.95
C LYS A 202 13.16 -23.22 -9.68
N VAL A 203 13.27 -21.94 -9.32
CA VAL A 203 14.23 -20.99 -9.89
C VAL A 203 15.67 -21.48 -9.67
N LEU A 204 16.01 -21.91 -8.46
CA LEU A 204 17.33 -22.46 -8.12
C LEU A 204 17.67 -23.71 -8.94
N ARG A 205 16.71 -24.62 -9.15
CA ARG A 205 16.92 -25.80 -10.02
C ARG A 205 17.14 -25.40 -11.48
N ALA A 206 16.37 -24.43 -11.98
CA ALA A 206 16.51 -23.95 -13.36
C ALA A 206 17.84 -23.21 -13.61
N ASN A 207 18.54 -22.79 -12.54
CA ASN A 207 19.84 -22.13 -12.61
C ASN A 207 20.99 -23.06 -12.15
N ASP A 208 20.74 -24.35 -11.92
CA ASP A 208 21.73 -25.32 -11.41
C ASP A 208 22.32 -24.99 -10.02
N MET A 209 21.63 -24.19 -9.22
CA MET A 209 22.09 -23.72 -7.90
C MET A 209 21.36 -24.38 -6.72
N ALA A 210 20.51 -25.36 -6.97
CA ALA A 210 19.71 -26.03 -5.93
C ALA A 210 20.55 -26.77 -4.86
N ARG A 211 21.81 -27.10 -5.17
CA ARG A 211 22.75 -27.72 -4.23
C ARG A 211 23.69 -26.71 -3.56
N SER A 212 23.72 -25.47 -4.04
CA SER A 212 24.63 -24.41 -3.59
C SER A 212 23.99 -23.50 -2.53
N ILE A 213 22.66 -23.47 -2.46
CA ILE A 213 21.90 -22.60 -1.55
C ILE A 213 20.99 -23.44 -0.67
N THR A 214 21.11 -23.29 0.65
CA THR A 214 20.21 -23.88 1.63
C THR A 214 18.96 -23.02 1.75
N VAL A 215 17.77 -23.60 1.60
CA VAL A 215 16.50 -22.85 1.63
C VAL A 215 15.69 -23.20 2.87
N LEU A 216 15.50 -22.21 3.75
CA LEU A 216 14.70 -22.28 4.97
C LEU A 216 13.32 -21.63 4.74
N ASN A 217 12.25 -22.39 5.01
CA ASN A 217 10.87 -21.86 5.04
C ASN A 217 10.53 -21.41 6.46
N LYS A 218 11.07 -20.26 6.86
CA LYS A 218 10.98 -19.70 8.21
C LYS A 218 11.04 -18.19 8.13
N ARG A 219 10.50 -17.50 9.13
CA ARG A 219 10.91 -16.12 9.42
C ARG A 219 12.30 -16.12 10.03
N SER A 220 13.04 -15.02 9.88
CA SER A 220 14.38 -14.90 10.44
C SER A 220 14.40 -15.07 11.97
N ASP A 221 13.35 -14.64 12.67
CA ASP A 221 13.17 -14.80 14.13
C ASP A 221 12.85 -16.23 14.59
N GLU A 222 12.66 -17.17 13.66
CA GLU A 222 12.46 -18.60 13.93
C GLU A 222 13.72 -19.45 13.61
N VAL A 223 14.75 -18.85 13.01
CA VAL A 223 16.00 -19.52 12.63
C VAL A 223 16.89 -19.67 13.86
N ARG A 224 17.44 -20.88 14.06
CA ARG A 224 18.29 -21.20 15.21
C ARG A 224 19.66 -21.72 14.79
N VAL A 225 20.71 -21.12 15.35
CA VAL A 225 22.10 -21.62 15.22
C VAL A 225 22.22 -23.00 15.90
N GLY A 226 22.93 -23.93 15.25
CA GLY A 226 23.07 -25.32 15.65
C GLY A 226 21.89 -26.23 15.27
N VAL A 227 20.81 -25.68 14.72
CA VAL A 227 19.62 -26.44 14.29
C VAL A 227 19.34 -26.21 12.80
N ASP A 228 19.11 -24.95 12.41
CA ASP A 228 18.78 -24.57 11.03
C ASP A 228 20.00 -24.10 10.26
N ILE A 229 20.91 -23.40 10.94
CA ILE A 229 22.22 -22.97 10.43
C ILE A 229 23.31 -23.49 11.36
N GLU A 230 24.44 -23.93 10.80
CA GLU A 230 25.53 -24.52 11.59
C GLU A 230 26.17 -23.51 12.56
N SER A 231 26.34 -22.28 12.09
CA SER A 231 27.01 -21.19 12.81
C SER A 231 26.45 -19.83 12.38
N ARG A 232 26.74 -18.79 13.15
CA ARG A 232 26.41 -17.40 12.81
C ARG A 232 27.04 -17.00 11.45
N ALA A 233 26.33 -16.17 10.70
CA ALA A 233 26.72 -15.72 9.36
C ALA A 233 27.71 -14.55 9.41
N ASP A 234 28.62 -14.52 8.44
CA ASP A 234 29.64 -13.48 8.27
C ASP A 234 29.11 -12.32 7.43
N VAL A 235 28.19 -12.62 6.50
CA VAL A 235 27.57 -11.64 5.61
C VAL A 235 26.05 -11.72 5.72
N LEU A 236 25.41 -10.59 5.98
CA LEU A 236 23.96 -10.42 5.82
C LEU A 236 23.66 -9.81 4.46
N VAL A 237 22.75 -10.42 3.72
CA VAL A 237 22.09 -9.80 2.58
C VAL A 237 20.61 -9.73 2.91
N SER A 238 19.98 -8.57 2.72
CA SER A 238 18.55 -8.47 2.97
C SER A 238 17.92 -7.32 2.20
N GLU A 239 16.72 -7.57 1.69
CA GLU A 239 15.87 -6.55 1.11
C GLU A 239 14.44 -6.81 1.60
N ILE A 240 14.13 -6.15 2.72
CA ILE A 240 12.82 -6.14 3.39
C ILE A 240 12.44 -4.68 3.65
N LEU A 241 12.33 -3.91 2.57
CA LEU A 241 12.18 -2.46 2.61
C LEU A 241 10.90 -2.07 1.87
N ASP A 242 10.11 -1.15 2.45
CA ASP A 242 9.00 -0.51 1.77
C ASP A 242 9.33 0.96 1.41
N SER A 243 8.32 1.70 0.95
CA SER A 243 8.48 3.13 0.62
C SER A 243 8.87 3.98 1.84
N GLU A 244 8.45 3.56 3.04
CA GLU A 244 8.79 4.22 4.31
C GLU A 244 10.10 3.69 4.93
N LEU A 245 10.79 2.75 4.28
CA LEU A 245 11.97 2.00 4.74
C LEU A 245 11.66 0.95 5.82
N LEU A 246 10.84 1.29 6.81
CA LEU A 246 10.66 0.49 8.03
C LEU A 246 9.43 -0.43 8.02
N GLY A 247 8.48 -0.23 7.11
CA GLY A 247 7.14 -0.84 7.18
C GLY A 247 7.11 -2.36 7.01
N GLU A 248 8.17 -2.97 6.47
CA GLU A 248 8.32 -4.44 6.39
C GLU A 248 9.03 -5.05 7.60
N GLY A 249 9.25 -4.28 8.68
CA GLY A 249 9.86 -4.80 9.91
C GLY A 249 11.38 -4.90 9.86
N LEU A 250 12.03 -3.92 9.22
CA LEU A 250 13.48 -3.84 9.13
C LEU A 250 14.17 -3.86 10.50
N ILE A 251 13.73 -3.00 11.42
CA ILE A 251 14.31 -2.85 12.77
C ILE A 251 14.26 -4.16 13.55
N PRO A 252 13.08 -4.79 13.80
CA PRO A 252 13.02 -6.03 14.57
C PRO A 252 13.81 -7.17 13.90
N THR A 253 13.84 -7.22 12.56
CA THR A 253 14.62 -8.22 11.82
C THR A 253 16.13 -8.03 12.05
N LEU A 254 16.64 -6.81 11.94
CA LEU A 254 18.06 -6.53 12.19
C LEU A 254 18.43 -6.77 13.65
N GLN A 255 17.56 -6.40 14.60
CA GLN A 255 17.78 -6.68 16.02
C GLN A 255 17.96 -8.17 16.28
N HIS A 256 17.02 -9.00 15.81
CA HIS A 256 17.13 -10.45 15.96
C HIS A 256 18.37 -11.01 15.23
N ALA A 257 18.65 -10.55 14.02
CA ALA A 257 19.80 -11.02 13.25
C ALA A 257 21.12 -10.76 13.99
N HIS A 258 21.33 -9.55 14.51
CA HIS A 258 22.51 -9.22 15.32
C HIS A 258 22.57 -10.05 16.61
N ASP A 259 21.45 -10.16 17.32
CA ASP A 259 21.38 -10.85 18.60
C ASP A 259 21.67 -12.36 18.45
N MET A 260 21.19 -12.99 17.37
CA MET A 260 21.11 -14.45 17.28
C MET A 260 21.81 -15.08 16.08
N LEU A 261 21.92 -14.37 14.95
CA LEU A 261 22.26 -14.98 13.65
C LEU A 261 23.60 -14.51 13.05
N LEU A 262 24.09 -13.33 13.41
CA LEU A 262 25.29 -12.72 12.82
C LEU A 262 26.48 -12.80 13.77
N VAL A 263 27.69 -12.88 13.19
CA VAL A 263 28.95 -12.72 13.94
C VAL A 263 29.09 -11.28 14.44
N GLU A 264 30.07 -11.03 15.31
CA GLU A 264 30.46 -9.67 15.66
C GLU A 264 31.06 -8.97 14.42
N ASN A 265 30.65 -7.73 14.14
CA ASN A 265 31.05 -6.95 12.97
C ASN A 265 30.77 -7.65 11.62
N PRO A 266 29.51 -8.00 11.32
CA PRO A 266 29.16 -8.64 10.06
C PRO A 266 29.31 -7.67 8.89
N VAL A 267 29.59 -8.19 7.70
CA VAL A 267 29.44 -7.43 6.45
C VAL A 267 27.95 -7.44 6.08
N THR A 268 27.39 -6.30 5.71
CA THR A 268 25.96 -6.20 5.37
C THR A 268 25.75 -5.56 4.02
N VAL A 269 24.83 -6.12 3.23
CA VAL A 269 24.32 -5.53 1.99
C VAL A 269 22.79 -5.43 2.13
N PRO A 270 22.22 -4.23 2.30
CA PRO A 270 22.86 -2.91 2.27
C PRO A 270 23.81 -2.66 3.47
N TYR A 271 24.75 -1.71 3.31
CA TYR A 271 25.61 -1.26 4.40
C TYR A 271 24.87 -0.28 5.32
N LYS A 272 24.16 0.68 4.74
CA LYS A 272 23.30 1.61 5.49
C LYS A 272 22.17 2.19 4.64
N ALA A 273 21.13 2.68 5.31
CA ALA A 273 20.04 3.45 4.71
C ALA A 273 20.01 4.87 5.30
N ILE A 274 19.73 5.87 4.47
CA ILE A 274 19.56 7.26 4.89
C ILE A 274 18.18 7.75 4.45
N VAL A 275 17.37 8.21 5.40
CA VAL A 275 16.07 8.85 5.13
C VAL A 275 16.28 10.34 4.94
N TYR A 276 15.71 10.88 3.86
CA TYR A 276 15.72 12.29 3.50
C TYR A 276 14.30 12.85 3.56
N GLY A 277 14.21 14.17 3.77
CA GLY A 277 12.97 14.93 3.65
C GLY A 277 13.16 16.23 2.89
N GLN A 278 12.05 16.77 2.40
CA GLN A 278 11.98 18.09 1.78
C GLN A 278 10.64 18.74 2.10
N LEU A 279 10.66 20.02 2.50
CA LEU A 279 9.45 20.79 2.78
C LEU A 279 8.84 21.27 1.46
N VAL A 280 7.53 21.10 1.30
CA VAL A 280 6.82 21.49 0.08
C VAL A 280 5.53 22.26 0.35
N GLU A 281 5.23 23.17 -0.56
CA GLU A 281 3.92 23.79 -0.75
C GLU A 281 3.22 23.08 -1.92
N SER A 282 1.96 22.69 -1.72
CA SER A 282 1.15 22.07 -2.76
C SER A 282 -0.33 22.18 -2.41
N THR A 283 -1.08 22.93 -3.23
CA THR A 283 -2.55 23.01 -3.13
C THR A 283 -3.19 21.64 -3.32
N TYR A 284 -2.64 20.79 -4.20
CA TYR A 284 -3.11 19.43 -4.41
C TYR A 284 -2.98 18.58 -3.14
N LEU A 285 -1.80 18.53 -2.51
CA LEU A 285 -1.59 17.76 -1.28
C LEU A 285 -2.37 18.33 -0.08
N TRP A 286 -2.56 19.65 -0.04
CA TRP A 286 -3.41 20.29 0.96
C TRP A 286 -4.88 19.86 0.84
N LYS A 287 -5.41 19.82 -0.39
CA LYS A 287 -6.79 19.34 -0.69
C LYS A 287 -7.05 17.90 -0.28
N LEU A 288 -6.02 17.07 -0.23
CA LEU A 288 -6.14 15.66 0.17
C LEU A 288 -6.37 15.46 1.67
N HIS A 289 -6.24 16.47 2.54
CA HIS A 289 -6.35 16.22 3.98
C HIS A 289 -7.11 17.28 4.78
N ASP A 290 -7.20 18.53 4.30
CA ASP A 290 -7.81 19.63 5.05
C ASP A 290 -9.22 19.96 4.55
N LEU A 291 -10.20 19.09 4.84
CA LEU A 291 -11.57 19.30 4.37
C LEU A 291 -12.16 20.63 4.88
N TYR A 292 -11.83 21.02 6.11
CA TYR A 292 -12.40 22.20 6.77
C TYR A 292 -12.14 23.48 6.00
N ASN A 293 -10.87 23.74 5.68
CA ASN A 293 -10.55 24.96 4.94
C ASN A 293 -10.92 24.86 3.45
N ASN A 294 -10.97 23.66 2.87
CA ASN A 294 -11.38 23.48 1.48
C ASN A 294 -12.89 23.69 1.28
N GLU A 295 -13.74 23.26 2.22
CA GLU A 295 -15.19 23.45 2.08
C GLU A 295 -15.69 24.83 2.52
N ALA A 296 -14.86 25.62 3.21
CA ALA A 296 -15.24 26.94 3.75
C ALA A 296 -15.76 27.93 2.67
N GLU A 297 -15.31 27.80 1.43
CA GLU A 297 -15.71 28.65 0.31
C GLU A 297 -16.82 28.03 -0.56
N ILE A 298 -17.28 26.82 -0.24
CA ILE A 298 -18.29 26.10 -1.03
C ILE A 298 -19.69 26.56 -0.65
N LEU A 299 -20.45 27.05 -1.63
CA LEU A 299 -21.78 27.64 -1.45
C LEU A 299 -22.92 26.68 -1.80
N ASP A 300 -22.87 25.45 -1.30
CA ASP A 300 -23.92 24.43 -1.50
C ASP A 300 -24.91 24.31 -0.33
N GLY A 301 -24.61 24.99 0.78
CA GLY A 301 -25.43 25.00 2.00
C GLY A 301 -25.33 23.73 2.83
N ILE A 302 -24.29 22.91 2.60
CA ILE A 302 -23.93 21.72 3.36
C ILE A 302 -22.57 21.93 4.03
N HIS A 303 -22.46 21.59 5.30
CA HIS A 303 -21.23 21.65 6.08
C HIS A 303 -20.84 20.24 6.51
N LEU A 304 -19.87 19.62 5.85
CA LEU A 304 -19.39 18.29 6.25
C LEU A 304 -18.57 18.36 7.54
N VAL A 305 -17.87 19.48 7.73
CA VAL A 305 -17.00 19.78 8.87
C VAL A 305 -17.35 21.19 9.38
N PRO A 306 -18.47 21.35 10.08
CA PRO A 306 -18.93 22.68 10.52
C PRO A 306 -17.98 23.30 11.56
N ALA A 307 -18.07 24.62 11.74
CA ALA A 307 -17.26 25.35 12.72
C ALA A 307 -17.43 24.79 14.13
N GLY A 308 -16.31 24.60 14.84
CA GLY A 308 -16.24 23.91 16.14
C GLY A 308 -16.16 22.38 16.06
N LEU A 309 -16.22 21.80 14.86
CA LEU A 309 -16.06 20.37 14.58
C LEU A 309 -15.01 20.14 13.47
N GLU A 310 -13.95 20.94 13.43
CA GLU A 310 -12.92 20.93 12.38
C GLU A 310 -12.24 19.56 12.21
N ARG A 311 -12.24 18.73 13.27
CA ARG A 311 -11.60 17.41 13.31
C ARG A 311 -12.59 16.24 13.22
N ILE A 312 -13.87 16.49 12.96
CA ILE A 312 -14.88 15.42 12.91
C ILE A 312 -14.70 14.48 11.73
N ILE A 313 -14.07 14.95 10.64
CA ILE A 313 -13.59 14.14 9.53
C ILE A 313 -12.10 14.44 9.38
N GLY A 314 -11.29 13.40 9.14
CA GLY A 314 -9.86 13.59 8.92
C GLY A 314 -9.20 12.46 8.16
N VAL A 315 -7.93 12.66 7.81
CA VAL A 315 -7.06 11.61 7.27
C VAL A 315 -6.25 11.02 8.40
N LYS A 316 -5.95 9.73 8.31
CA LYS A 316 -5.03 9.08 9.23
C LYS A 316 -3.65 9.74 9.15
N LEU A 317 -3.12 10.15 10.30
CA LEU A 317 -1.80 10.75 10.41
C LEU A 317 -0.72 9.66 10.27
N GLN A 318 -0.23 9.45 9.06
CA GLN A 318 0.78 8.47 8.69
C GLN A 318 1.51 8.93 7.41
N GLN A 319 2.58 8.23 7.03
CA GLN A 319 3.16 8.37 5.70
C GLN A 319 2.22 7.79 4.65
N HIS A 320 2.06 8.51 3.54
CA HIS A 320 1.30 8.05 2.38
C HIS A 320 2.24 7.83 1.19
N PRO A 321 2.47 6.58 0.74
CA PRO A 321 3.30 6.31 -0.43
C PRO A 321 2.67 6.88 -1.71
N MET A 322 3.38 7.73 -2.43
CA MET A 322 2.89 8.42 -3.62
C MET A 322 3.96 8.53 -4.72
N HIS A 323 3.52 8.48 -5.97
CA HIS A 323 4.35 8.83 -7.13
C HIS A 323 4.49 10.35 -7.23
N CYS A 324 5.34 10.94 -6.39
CA CYS A 324 5.45 12.40 -6.31
C CYS A 324 5.95 13.04 -7.62
N ASP A 325 6.67 12.29 -8.45
CA ASP A 325 7.03 12.71 -9.81
C ASP A 325 5.80 13.04 -10.69
N ALA A 326 4.69 12.32 -10.52
CA ALA A 326 3.47 12.52 -11.30
C ALA A 326 2.78 13.85 -10.96
N ILE A 327 2.94 14.32 -9.72
CA ILE A 327 2.37 15.57 -9.21
C ILE A 327 3.41 16.69 -9.11
N ARG A 328 4.58 16.55 -9.75
CA ARG A 328 5.69 17.53 -9.67
C ARG A 328 5.26 18.97 -9.99
N ARG A 329 4.31 19.15 -10.93
CA ARG A 329 3.83 20.48 -11.32
C ARG A 329 2.98 21.17 -10.25
N GLU A 330 2.43 20.39 -9.32
CA GLU A 330 1.65 20.84 -8.18
C GLU A 330 2.52 21.12 -6.94
N ILE A 331 3.85 20.93 -7.05
CA ILE A 331 4.79 21.01 -5.94
C ILE A 331 5.71 22.22 -6.12
N LYS A 332 5.73 23.08 -5.10
CA LYS A 332 6.73 24.12 -4.91
C LYS A 332 7.64 23.73 -3.75
N LEU A 333 8.93 23.60 -4.05
CA LEU A 333 9.95 23.24 -3.06
C LEU A 333 10.24 24.44 -2.15
N LEU A 334 10.22 24.22 -0.84
CA LEU A 334 10.48 25.26 0.17
C LEU A 334 11.81 25.08 0.90
N SER A 335 12.51 23.96 0.70
CA SER A 335 13.82 23.69 1.28
C SER A 335 14.71 22.93 0.31
N GLU A 336 16.01 22.93 0.56
CA GLU A 336 16.89 21.86 0.06
C GLU A 336 16.53 20.54 0.76
N PRO A 337 16.88 19.38 0.18
CA PRO A 337 16.78 18.09 0.86
C PRO A 337 17.62 18.07 2.14
N PHE A 338 17.07 17.52 3.22
CA PHE A 338 17.75 17.35 4.49
C PHE A 338 17.73 15.88 4.93
N ARG A 339 18.76 15.45 5.66
CA ARG A 339 18.84 14.11 6.25
C ARG A 339 18.02 14.06 7.53
N ILE A 340 17.29 12.98 7.73
CA ILE A 340 16.45 12.75 8.91
C ILE A 340 17.06 11.65 9.77
N PHE A 341 17.07 10.41 9.28
CA PHE A 341 17.59 9.24 9.97
C PHE A 341 18.67 8.53 9.16
N GLU A 342 19.59 7.86 9.86
CA GLU A 342 20.57 6.94 9.27
C GLU A 342 20.50 5.61 10.03
N PHE A 343 20.33 4.52 9.29
CA PHE A 343 20.30 3.16 9.81
C PHE A 343 21.51 2.40 9.29
N ASN A 344 22.46 2.06 10.17
CA ASN A 344 23.62 1.23 9.83
C ASN A 344 23.28 -0.23 10.06
N PHE A 345 23.31 -1.05 8.99
CA PHE A 345 22.88 -2.44 9.05
C PHE A 345 23.90 -3.34 9.76
N GLY A 346 25.17 -2.92 9.85
CA GLY A 346 26.23 -3.57 10.61
C GLY A 346 26.12 -3.34 12.12
N LYS A 347 25.13 -2.56 12.59
CA LYS A 347 24.85 -2.31 14.00
C LYS A 347 23.43 -2.73 14.35
N ARG A 348 23.25 -3.24 15.56
CA ARG A 348 21.92 -3.51 16.13
C ARG A 348 21.15 -2.18 16.30
N PRO A 349 20.02 -1.95 15.60
CA PRO A 349 19.28 -0.70 15.71
C PRO A 349 18.46 -0.61 17.00
N GLU A 350 18.15 0.61 17.44
CA GLU A 350 17.17 0.88 18.51
C GLU A 350 15.74 0.75 17.97
N SER A 351 14.79 0.35 18.83
CA SER A 351 13.36 0.23 18.47
C SER A 351 12.63 1.55 18.33
N HIS A 352 13.22 2.63 18.86
CA HIS A 352 12.68 3.98 18.79
C HIS A 352 13.81 4.96 18.59
N GLY A 353 13.58 6.03 17.85
CA GLY A 353 14.54 7.10 17.68
C GLY A 353 13.86 8.43 17.43
N GLU A 354 14.42 9.49 18.01
CA GLU A 354 13.95 10.86 17.86
C GLU A 354 15.09 11.78 17.43
N THR A 355 14.78 12.73 16.55
CA THR A 355 15.72 13.75 16.12
C THR A 355 15.01 15.05 15.81
N ALA A 356 15.74 16.16 15.82
CA ALA A 356 15.26 17.46 15.40
C ALA A 356 16.21 18.03 14.34
N VAL A 357 15.66 18.37 13.18
CA VAL A 357 16.40 18.92 12.04
C VAL A 357 15.99 20.39 11.86
N ARG A 358 16.97 21.30 11.88
CA ARG A 358 16.76 22.70 11.50
C ARG A 358 16.85 22.82 9.99
N VAL A 359 15.77 23.25 9.37
CA VAL A 359 15.63 23.35 7.92
C VAL A 359 15.52 24.82 7.54
N LYS A 360 16.44 25.29 6.70
CA LYS A 360 16.42 26.65 6.15
C LYS A 360 15.55 26.72 4.90
N ALA A 361 14.65 27.70 4.85
CA ALA A 361 13.77 27.94 3.73
C ALA A 361 14.52 28.50 2.52
N THR A 362 14.30 27.90 1.34
CA THR A 362 14.85 28.39 0.06
C THR A 362 13.91 29.41 -0.61
N GLY A 363 12.65 29.47 -0.20
CA GLY A 363 11.64 30.41 -0.67
C GLY A 363 10.50 30.58 0.34
N SER A 364 9.73 31.66 0.20
CA SER A 364 8.56 31.91 1.05
C SER A 364 7.34 31.10 0.58
N GLY A 365 6.55 30.58 1.51
CA GLY A 365 5.38 29.77 1.19
C GLY A 365 4.65 29.18 2.39
N GLN A 366 3.75 28.23 2.12
CA GLN A 366 3.03 27.42 3.10
C GLN A 366 3.53 25.97 3.04
N VAL A 367 4.09 25.46 4.12
CA VAL A 367 4.50 24.06 4.21
C VAL A 367 3.26 23.19 4.38
N ASN A 368 2.79 22.56 3.30
CA ASN A 368 1.61 21.69 3.29
C ASN A 368 1.96 20.22 3.55
N ALA A 369 3.20 19.82 3.22
CA ALA A 369 3.65 18.45 3.42
C ALA A 369 5.17 18.37 3.59
N VAL A 370 5.62 17.26 4.16
CA VAL A 370 7.00 16.77 4.04
C VAL A 370 6.99 15.61 3.05
N ILE A 371 7.74 15.74 1.96
CA ILE A 371 8.02 14.61 1.07
C ILE A 371 9.30 13.95 1.55
N SER A 372 9.23 12.65 1.83
CA SER A 372 10.36 11.84 2.29
C SER A 372 10.66 10.70 1.33
N TRP A 373 11.92 10.27 1.34
CA TRP A 373 12.43 9.14 0.57
C TRP A 373 13.70 8.61 1.23
N TRP A 374 14.24 7.51 0.73
CA TRP A 374 15.47 6.94 1.27
C TRP A 374 16.51 6.64 0.18
N MET A 375 17.75 6.51 0.63
CA MET A 375 18.88 6.08 -0.18
C MET A 375 19.61 4.96 0.55
N LEU A 376 19.86 3.86 -0.17
CA LEU A 376 20.71 2.77 0.28
C LEU A 376 22.13 3.02 -0.20
N GLN A 377 23.04 3.10 0.75
CA GLN A 377 24.45 2.87 0.49
C GLN A 377 24.68 1.36 0.65
N LEU A 378 25.02 0.69 -0.45
CA LEU A 378 25.08 -0.76 -0.52
C LEU A 378 26.46 -1.33 -0.12
N ASP A 379 27.51 -0.53 -0.27
CA ASP A 379 28.88 -0.85 0.16
C ASP A 379 29.38 0.11 1.26
N ASP A 380 30.44 -0.27 1.97
CA ASP A 380 31.05 0.52 3.05
C ASP A 380 31.70 1.82 2.55
N GLU A 381 32.28 1.82 1.35
CA GLU A 381 32.90 2.99 0.70
C GLU A 381 31.88 4.00 0.16
N GLY A 382 30.61 3.61 -0.02
CA GLY A 382 29.56 4.48 -0.57
C GLY A 382 29.63 4.67 -2.10
N SER A 383 30.39 3.83 -2.79
CA SER A 383 30.52 3.87 -4.25
C SER A 383 29.29 3.30 -4.96
N ILE A 384 28.56 2.39 -4.32
CA ILE A 384 27.39 1.71 -4.86
C ILE A 384 26.16 2.11 -4.05
N HIS A 385 25.18 2.73 -4.72
CA HIS A 385 23.98 3.21 -4.05
C HIS A 385 22.72 3.05 -4.91
N TYR A 386 21.59 2.93 -4.23
CA TYR A 386 20.25 2.98 -4.82
C TYR A 386 19.44 4.05 -4.10
N SER A 387 18.62 4.81 -4.83
CA SER A 387 17.86 5.91 -4.24
C SER A 387 16.44 5.95 -4.79
N THR A 388 15.47 6.09 -3.88
CA THR A 388 14.06 6.34 -4.16
C THR A 388 13.75 7.84 -4.26
N ALA A 389 14.78 8.69 -4.40
CA ALA A 389 14.61 10.13 -4.54
C ALA A 389 13.75 10.49 -5.77
N PRO A 390 12.88 11.51 -5.66
CA PRO A 390 12.12 11.99 -6.80
C PRO A 390 13.04 12.59 -7.88
N LYS A 391 12.55 12.66 -9.13
CA LYS A 391 13.33 13.08 -10.31
C LYS A 391 13.79 14.53 -10.28
N TRP A 392 13.25 15.38 -9.41
CA TRP A 392 13.79 16.74 -9.24
C TRP A 392 15.05 16.79 -8.39
N ILE A 393 15.40 15.71 -7.69
CA ILE A 393 16.66 15.56 -6.96
C ILE A 393 17.74 14.94 -7.87
N THR A 394 17.35 13.99 -8.72
CA THR A 394 18.27 13.28 -9.62
C THR A 394 18.32 13.97 -10.99
N LEU A 395 19.36 14.77 -11.23
CA LEU A 395 19.60 15.50 -12.49
C LEU A 395 19.82 14.57 -13.71
N SER A 396 20.19 13.32 -13.47
CA SER A 396 20.27 12.27 -14.47
C SER A 396 18.86 11.71 -14.71
N GLY A 397 18.21 12.13 -15.80
CA GLY A 397 16.88 11.69 -16.26
C GLY A 397 16.73 10.19 -16.57
N ALA A 398 17.58 9.33 -16.00
CA ALA A 398 17.58 7.87 -16.09
C ALA A 398 16.93 7.20 -14.86
N GLY A 399 15.96 7.87 -14.22
CA GLY A 399 15.12 7.24 -13.21
C GLY A 399 14.09 6.33 -13.89
N ASN A 400 14.35 5.02 -13.89
CA ASN A 400 13.32 4.04 -14.25
C ASN A 400 12.20 4.11 -13.21
N TRP A 401 10.97 4.10 -13.70
CA TRP A 401 9.78 4.01 -12.85
C TRP A 401 9.71 2.62 -12.20
N CYS A 402 9.37 2.59 -10.93
CA CYS A 402 9.02 1.37 -10.19
C CYS A 402 7.82 1.68 -9.30
N ASP A 403 6.99 0.68 -9.01
CA ASP A 403 5.83 0.82 -8.13
C ASP A 403 6.05 0.21 -6.74
N HIS A 404 6.96 -0.75 -6.60
CA HIS A 404 7.26 -1.39 -5.32
C HIS A 404 7.83 -0.39 -4.29
N TRP A 405 8.56 0.61 -4.75
CA TRP A 405 9.01 1.73 -3.93
C TRP A 405 8.61 3.08 -4.53
N LYS A 406 8.07 3.94 -3.67
CA LYS A 406 7.59 5.29 -3.97
C LYS A 406 8.26 6.30 -3.03
N GLN A 407 7.91 7.58 -3.16
CA GLN A 407 8.17 8.56 -2.10
C GLN A 407 7.04 8.52 -1.09
N CYS A 408 7.28 9.02 0.12
CA CYS A 408 6.27 9.13 1.16
C CYS A 408 5.88 10.59 1.39
N VAL A 409 4.59 10.84 1.56
CA VAL A 409 4.02 12.15 1.87
C VAL A 409 3.48 12.13 3.29
N TRP A 410 3.98 13.05 4.11
CA TRP A 410 3.41 13.36 5.41
C TRP A 410 2.68 14.70 5.34
N PHE A 411 1.36 14.69 5.51
CA PHE A 411 0.57 15.91 5.50
C PHE A 411 0.79 16.75 6.75
N ILE A 412 0.94 18.06 6.58
CA ILE A 412 0.97 19.02 7.69
C ILE A 412 -0.47 19.51 7.93
N PRO A 413 -1.08 19.22 9.09
CA PRO A 413 -2.49 19.52 9.34
C PRO A 413 -2.89 20.98 9.10
N GLY A 414 -4.13 21.18 8.64
CA GLY A 414 -4.70 22.51 8.39
C GLY A 414 -4.10 23.18 7.15
N LYS A 415 -4.02 24.52 7.15
CA LYS A 415 -3.50 25.32 6.02
C LYS A 415 -1.99 25.19 5.80
N GLY A 416 -1.31 24.32 6.56
CA GLY A 416 0.14 24.25 6.60
C GLY A 416 0.78 25.35 7.45
N VAL A 417 2.11 25.27 7.58
CA VAL A 417 2.90 26.23 8.37
C VAL A 417 3.48 27.31 7.46
N PRO A 418 3.22 28.62 7.71
CA PRO A 418 3.86 29.70 6.97
C PRO A 418 5.37 29.69 7.19
N LEU A 419 6.11 29.89 6.11
CA LEU A 419 7.57 29.91 6.13
C LEU A 419 8.07 31.03 5.21
N ALA A 420 8.85 31.97 5.73
CA ALA A 420 9.48 33.01 4.94
C ALA A 420 10.82 32.53 4.35
N LYS A 421 11.22 33.07 3.19
CA LYS A 421 12.54 32.81 2.63
C LYS A 421 13.63 33.13 3.65
N ASP A 422 14.63 32.26 3.72
CA ASP A 422 15.76 32.32 4.65
C ASP A 422 15.42 32.11 6.14
N GLU A 423 14.14 31.92 6.49
CA GLU A 423 13.70 31.49 7.83
C GLU A 423 14.13 30.04 8.10
N GLU A 424 14.43 29.72 9.37
CA GLU A 424 14.68 28.35 9.81
C GLU A 424 13.46 27.81 10.56
N ILE A 425 13.06 26.59 10.23
CA ILE A 425 12.01 25.84 10.92
C ILE A 425 12.58 24.54 11.49
N SER A 426 12.12 24.15 12.68
CA SER A 426 12.53 22.91 13.32
C SER A 426 11.55 21.79 12.96
N LEU A 427 12.06 20.71 12.37
CA LEU A 427 11.33 19.48 12.11
C LEU A 427 11.75 18.43 13.14
N ARG A 428 10.84 18.07 14.04
CA ARG A 428 10.99 16.87 14.87
C ARG A 428 10.58 15.65 14.05
N ALA A 429 11.41 14.62 14.06
CA ALA A 429 11.11 13.34 13.48
C ALA A 429 11.25 12.26 14.53
N ALA A 430 10.33 11.29 14.53
CA ALA A 430 10.38 10.13 15.41
C ALA A 430 10.10 8.87 14.61
N HIS A 431 10.78 7.77 14.91
CA HIS A 431 10.46 6.46 14.34
C HIS A 431 10.22 5.44 15.46
N GLY A 432 9.28 4.52 15.22
CA GLY A 432 9.15 3.27 15.97
C GLY A 432 9.78 2.11 15.19
N ASP A 433 9.32 0.89 15.44
CA ASP A 433 9.81 -0.31 14.74
C ASP A 433 9.41 -0.35 13.26
N THR A 434 8.28 0.26 12.89
CA THR A 434 7.67 0.12 11.56
C THR A 434 7.19 1.42 10.91
N SER A 435 7.39 2.58 11.54
CA SER A 435 6.85 3.85 11.04
C SER A 435 7.70 5.05 11.45
N ILE A 436 7.66 6.10 10.63
CA ILE A 436 8.33 7.40 10.76
C ILE A 436 7.27 8.50 10.78
N SER A 437 7.35 9.39 11.76
CA SER A 437 6.44 10.52 11.95
C SER A 437 7.19 11.85 12.00
N TYR A 438 6.51 12.91 11.60
CA TYR A 438 7.07 14.26 11.52
C TYR A 438 6.19 15.29 12.22
N GLN A 439 6.82 16.29 12.83
CA GLN A 439 6.16 17.44 13.42
C GLN A 439 7.01 18.71 13.19
N LEU A 440 6.38 19.80 12.75
CA LEU A 440 7.02 21.10 12.58
C LEU A 440 6.81 21.97 13.83
N GLU A 441 7.82 22.74 14.23
CA GLU A 441 7.73 23.76 15.28
C GLU A 441 7.83 25.17 14.69
N PRO A 442 7.12 26.19 15.21
CA PRO A 442 6.33 26.17 16.44
C PRO A 442 4.88 25.75 16.14
N ASP A 443 4.54 24.49 16.38
CA ASP A 443 3.14 24.17 16.52
C ASP A 443 2.65 24.84 17.81
N GLN A 444 1.50 25.51 17.74
CA GLN A 444 0.79 25.97 18.94
C GLN A 444 0.49 24.77 19.86
N PRO A 445 0.31 25.02 21.17
CA PRO A 445 0.91 24.27 22.25
C PRO A 445 0.63 22.77 22.20
N LYS A 446 1.62 22.01 22.70
CA LYS A 446 1.47 20.65 23.24
C LYS A 446 0.03 20.45 23.71
N SER A 447 -0.71 19.55 23.07
CA SER A 447 -1.74 18.82 23.78
C SER A 447 -1.03 17.97 24.83
N THR A 448 -0.65 18.61 25.94
CA THR A 448 -0.40 17.94 27.19
C THR A 448 -1.62 17.08 27.47
N GLY A 449 -1.41 15.80 27.75
CA GLY A 449 -2.46 15.00 28.35
C GLY A 449 -3.07 15.76 29.53
N GLY A 450 -4.38 15.90 29.53
CA GLY A 450 -5.14 16.57 30.60
C GLY A 450 -6.17 17.57 30.10
N ASP A 451 -7.38 17.06 29.87
CA ASP A 451 -8.64 17.70 30.26
C ASP A 451 -8.99 19.07 29.64
N HIS A 452 -9.47 19.04 28.40
CA HIS A 452 -10.40 20.05 27.90
C HIS A 452 -11.74 19.38 27.64
N HIS A 453 -12.71 19.64 28.51
CA HIS A 453 -14.13 19.40 28.28
C HIS A 453 -14.61 20.21 27.06
N VAL A 454 -14.32 19.70 25.86
CA VAL A 454 -15.06 19.99 24.64
C VAL A 454 -16.38 19.24 24.76
N LYS A 455 -17.50 19.96 24.63
CA LYS A 455 -18.83 19.33 24.54
C LYS A 455 -18.91 18.56 23.21
N GLY A 456 -18.51 17.30 23.24
CA GLY A 456 -18.54 16.36 22.11
C GLY A 456 -17.25 15.55 22.07
N GLY A 457 -17.19 14.41 22.76
CA GLY A 457 -15.99 13.58 22.85
C GLY A 457 -15.56 12.97 21.50
N ASP A 458 -14.26 13.05 21.22
CA ASP A 458 -13.37 12.15 20.45
C ASP A 458 -13.86 11.43 19.18
N PHE A 459 -14.97 11.83 18.57
CA PHE A 459 -15.42 11.23 17.32
C PHE A 459 -14.72 11.88 16.12
N CYS A 460 -13.84 11.12 15.46
CA CYS A 460 -13.26 11.47 14.16
C CYS A 460 -13.55 10.35 13.17
N LEU A 461 -14.21 10.69 12.06
CA LEU A 461 -14.41 9.82 10.93
C LEU A 461 -13.18 9.88 10.02
N THR A 462 -12.35 8.84 10.08
CA THR A 462 -11.16 8.73 9.22
C THR A 462 -11.54 8.28 7.81
N LEU A 463 -11.23 9.09 6.80
CA LEU A 463 -11.42 8.80 5.38
C LEU A 463 -10.06 8.77 4.64
N SER A 464 -10.04 8.19 3.44
CA SER A 464 -8.85 8.24 2.58
C SER A 464 -8.56 9.67 2.10
N PRO A 465 -7.30 10.01 1.79
CA PRO A 465 -6.96 11.33 1.27
C PRO A 465 -7.74 11.70 0.00
N GLU A 466 -7.95 10.74 -0.89
CA GLU A 466 -8.73 10.90 -2.12
C GLU A 466 -10.19 11.22 -1.83
N ARG A 467 -10.77 10.56 -0.81
CA ARG A 467 -12.15 10.82 -0.40
C ARG A 467 -12.33 12.22 0.17
N ILE A 468 -11.36 12.69 0.95
CA ILE A 468 -11.34 14.07 1.45
C ILE A 468 -11.30 15.06 0.29
N ALA A 469 -10.45 14.84 -0.71
CA ALA A 469 -10.39 15.72 -1.87
C ALA A 469 -11.71 15.75 -2.66
N ILE A 470 -12.39 14.61 -2.85
CA ILE A 470 -13.71 14.57 -3.50
C ILE A 470 -14.74 15.39 -2.71
N TYR A 471 -14.77 15.24 -1.39
CA TYR A 471 -15.66 16.02 -0.52
C TYR A 471 -15.30 17.51 -0.40
N GLY A 472 -14.06 17.88 -0.74
CA GLY A 472 -13.62 19.26 -0.87
C GLY A 472 -13.80 19.85 -2.27
N ASP A 473 -14.29 19.08 -3.24
CA ASP A 473 -14.43 19.52 -4.63
C ASP A 473 -15.79 20.19 -4.89
N ALA A 474 -15.76 21.50 -5.16
CA ALA A 474 -16.96 22.30 -5.36
C ALA A 474 -17.76 21.91 -6.61
N GLU A 475 -17.08 21.51 -7.70
CA GLU A 475 -17.76 21.15 -8.96
C GLU A 475 -18.48 19.81 -8.83
N TRP A 476 -17.84 18.84 -8.19
CA TRP A 476 -18.44 17.55 -7.87
C TRP A 476 -19.66 17.72 -6.96
N ARG A 477 -19.51 18.48 -5.86
CA ARG A 477 -20.61 18.74 -4.91
C ARG A 477 -21.79 19.43 -5.58
N LEU A 478 -21.53 20.45 -6.40
CA LEU A 478 -22.57 21.16 -7.13
C LEU A 478 -23.29 20.25 -8.14
N SER A 479 -22.56 19.38 -8.83
CA SER A 479 -23.13 18.41 -9.77
C SER A 479 -24.07 17.43 -9.06
N VAL A 480 -23.65 16.87 -7.92
CA VAL A 480 -24.47 15.97 -7.11
C VAL A 480 -25.69 16.70 -6.54
N LEU A 481 -25.52 17.92 -6.01
CA LEU A 481 -26.62 18.75 -5.51
C LEU A 481 -27.67 19.02 -6.59
N ASN A 482 -27.24 19.41 -7.79
CA ASN A 482 -28.14 19.73 -8.90
C ASN A 482 -28.92 18.49 -9.38
N ALA A 483 -28.27 17.33 -9.42
CA ALA A 483 -28.93 16.06 -9.72
C ALA A 483 -30.02 15.76 -8.69
N LEU A 484 -29.71 15.86 -7.39
CA LEU A 484 -30.68 15.63 -6.33
C LEU A 484 -31.84 16.63 -6.36
N LYS A 485 -31.56 17.93 -6.50
CA LYS A 485 -32.60 18.97 -6.60
C LYS A 485 -33.57 18.69 -7.74
N THR A 486 -33.07 18.24 -8.89
CA THR A 486 -33.91 17.89 -10.04
C THR A 486 -34.88 16.75 -9.70
N VAL A 487 -34.44 15.75 -8.94
CA VAL A 487 -35.29 14.63 -8.49
C VAL A 487 -36.31 15.09 -7.46
N LEU A 488 -35.88 15.84 -6.43
CA LEU A 488 -36.74 16.35 -5.36
C LEU A 488 -37.77 17.40 -5.83
N GLN A 489 -37.50 18.10 -6.94
CA GLN A 489 -38.47 19.02 -7.55
C GLN A 489 -39.56 18.28 -8.33
N ARG A 490 -39.24 17.11 -8.90
CA ARG A 490 -40.20 16.32 -9.70
C ARG A 490 -41.14 15.50 -8.84
N ARG A 491 -40.69 15.09 -7.65
CA ARG A 491 -41.46 14.30 -6.68
C ARG A 491 -41.09 14.76 -5.27
N ALA A 492 -42.08 14.80 -4.39
CA ALA A 492 -41.85 14.94 -2.95
C ALA A 492 -41.83 13.52 -2.34
N PRO A 493 -40.66 12.86 -2.22
CA PRO A 493 -40.59 11.50 -1.70
C PRO A 493 -41.00 11.46 -0.24
N SER A 494 -41.80 10.47 0.15
CA SER A 494 -42.17 10.21 1.54
C SER A 494 -41.12 9.35 2.25
N VAL A 495 -40.50 8.41 1.53
CA VAL A 495 -39.41 7.55 2.03
C VAL A 495 -38.21 7.60 1.07
N CYS A 496 -37.05 7.95 1.61
CA CYS A 496 -35.77 7.98 0.90
C CYS A 496 -34.81 6.96 1.51
N VAL A 497 -34.17 6.14 0.69
CA VAL A 497 -33.15 5.18 1.12
C VAL A 497 -31.79 5.56 0.53
N ILE A 498 -30.79 5.77 1.40
CA ILE A 498 -29.39 5.98 1.00
C ILE A 498 -28.66 4.64 1.12
N ALA A 499 -28.38 4.02 -0.02
CA ALA A 499 -28.00 2.61 -0.10
C ALA A 499 -26.47 2.34 -0.05
N ASP A 500 -25.71 3.31 0.44
CA ASP A 500 -24.26 3.29 0.48
C ASP A 500 -23.71 4.04 1.72
N ASP A 501 -22.41 4.31 1.73
CA ASP A 501 -21.70 5.01 2.81
C ASP A 501 -21.56 6.53 2.55
N SER A 502 -22.31 7.10 1.60
CA SER A 502 -22.18 8.50 1.22
C SER A 502 -22.84 9.43 2.24
N ILE A 503 -22.03 9.95 3.17
CA ILE A 503 -22.46 10.94 4.15
C ILE A 503 -22.92 12.26 3.49
N PHE A 504 -22.33 12.63 2.35
CA PHE A 504 -22.72 13.85 1.62
C PHE A 504 -24.13 13.73 1.05
N LEU A 505 -24.47 12.59 0.42
CA LEU A 505 -25.84 12.34 -0.05
C LEU A 505 -26.85 12.31 1.10
N ALA A 506 -26.48 11.72 2.23
CA ALA A 506 -27.33 11.70 3.41
C ALA A 506 -27.67 13.11 3.91
N LEU A 507 -26.67 14.00 4.00
CA LEU A 507 -26.88 15.40 4.39
C LEU A 507 -27.70 16.16 3.36
N LEU A 508 -27.43 15.98 2.07
CA LEU A 508 -28.19 16.62 1.01
C LEU A 508 -29.69 16.26 1.07
N VAL A 509 -30.03 14.98 1.22
CA VAL A 509 -31.42 14.54 1.34
C VAL A 509 -32.05 15.07 2.64
N ALA A 510 -31.32 15.02 3.77
CA ALA A 510 -31.81 15.51 5.05
C ALA A 510 -32.10 17.01 5.06
N ARG A 511 -31.23 17.80 4.42
CA ARG A 511 -31.35 19.25 4.25
C ARG A 511 -32.51 19.63 3.34
N PHE A 512 -32.57 19.04 2.15
CA PHE A 512 -33.42 19.55 1.07
C PHE A 512 -34.76 18.81 0.93
N SER A 513 -34.93 17.64 1.56
CA SER A 513 -36.19 16.91 1.58
C SER A 513 -36.80 16.91 2.98
N THR A 514 -37.47 18.01 3.35
CA THR A 514 -37.95 18.26 4.72
C THR A 514 -39.09 17.33 5.17
N ALA A 515 -39.83 16.74 4.23
CA ALA A 515 -40.98 15.87 4.52
C ALA A 515 -40.65 14.37 4.46
N SER A 516 -39.46 13.99 3.99
CA SER A 516 -39.09 12.58 3.83
C SER A 516 -38.63 11.96 5.14
N HIS A 517 -39.03 10.70 5.34
CA HIS A 517 -38.35 9.76 6.22
C HIS A 517 -37.12 9.21 5.51
N ILE A 518 -35.95 9.27 6.15
CA ILE A 518 -34.67 8.97 5.53
C ILE A 518 -34.10 7.73 6.18
N MET A 519 -33.83 6.71 5.38
CA MET A 519 -33.24 5.45 5.82
C MET A 519 -31.80 5.39 5.31
N ALA A 520 -30.83 5.63 6.19
CA ALA A 520 -29.41 5.55 5.88
C ALA A 520 -28.88 4.15 6.18
N LEU A 521 -28.25 3.49 5.20
CA LEU A 521 -27.79 2.11 5.36
C LEU A 521 -26.39 1.99 5.93
N PHE A 522 -25.48 2.88 5.53
CA PHE A 522 -24.08 2.92 5.99
C PHE A 522 -23.46 1.53 6.20
N PRO A 523 -23.42 0.68 5.16
CA PRO A 523 -23.01 -0.71 5.31
C PRO A 523 -21.52 -0.89 5.66
N GLY A 524 -20.66 0.10 5.40
CA GLY A 524 -19.27 0.11 5.85
C GLY A 524 -19.04 1.00 7.07
N LEU A 525 -19.61 2.21 7.08
CA LEU A 525 -19.49 3.17 8.18
C LEU A 525 -20.23 2.72 9.44
N GLN A 526 -21.32 1.98 9.28
CA GLN A 526 -22.16 1.47 10.36
C GLN A 526 -22.56 2.61 11.32
N ASP A 527 -22.45 2.37 12.63
CA ASP A 527 -22.78 3.36 13.66
C ASP A 527 -21.96 4.66 13.51
N LYS A 528 -20.74 4.62 12.95
CA LYS A 528 -19.92 5.83 12.73
C LYS A 528 -20.64 6.82 11.84
N GLY A 529 -21.31 6.35 10.78
CA GLY A 529 -22.06 7.24 9.88
C GLY A 529 -23.21 7.95 10.60
N ILE A 530 -23.89 7.26 11.52
CA ILE A 530 -24.99 7.84 12.29
C ILE A 530 -24.50 8.79 13.37
N HIS A 531 -23.41 8.44 14.06
CA HIS A 531 -22.76 9.34 15.00
C HIS A 531 -22.30 10.63 14.32
N TYR A 532 -21.75 10.51 13.12
CA TYR A 532 -21.41 11.65 12.27
C TYR A 532 -22.64 12.51 11.95
N LEU A 533 -23.72 11.92 11.40
CA LEU A 533 -24.93 12.67 11.04
C LEU A 533 -25.54 13.41 12.25
N LYS A 534 -25.57 12.76 13.43
CA LYS A 534 -26.05 13.38 14.67
C LYS A 534 -25.23 14.61 15.06
N ALA A 535 -23.91 14.53 14.92
CA ALA A 535 -23.02 15.61 15.31
C ALA A 535 -23.12 16.84 14.39
N VAL A 536 -23.42 16.64 13.10
CA VAL A 536 -23.51 17.75 12.13
C VAL A 536 -24.95 18.19 11.82
N ALA A 537 -25.96 17.59 12.46
CA ALA A 537 -27.38 17.81 12.15
C ALA A 537 -27.80 19.28 12.30
N ASP A 538 -27.46 19.89 13.44
CA ASP A 538 -27.83 21.28 13.75
C ASP A 538 -27.18 22.26 12.78
N ALA A 539 -25.89 22.09 12.48
CA ALA A 539 -25.15 22.92 11.53
C ALA A 539 -25.70 22.81 10.10
N ASN A 540 -26.27 21.65 9.75
CA ASN A 540 -26.93 21.41 8.48
C ASN A 540 -28.45 21.64 8.55
N GLY A 541 -28.99 22.15 9.66
CA GLY A 541 -30.40 22.52 9.83
C GLY A 541 -31.41 21.43 9.48
N PHE A 542 -31.16 20.19 9.88
CA PHE A 542 -32.13 19.11 9.82
C PHE A 542 -32.27 18.42 11.18
N SER A 543 -33.37 17.71 11.39
CA SER A 543 -33.64 17.00 12.63
C SER A 543 -33.44 15.49 12.45
N MET A 544 -32.82 14.86 13.46
CA MET A 544 -32.48 13.44 13.46
C MET A 544 -33.69 12.51 13.67
N ASP A 545 -34.85 13.04 14.08
CA ASP A 545 -36.11 12.28 14.19
C ASP A 545 -36.58 11.71 12.84
N ARG A 546 -36.15 12.32 11.74
CA ARG A 546 -36.46 11.88 10.36
C ARG A 546 -35.43 10.93 9.77
N VAL A 547 -34.34 10.64 10.49
CA VAL A 547 -33.24 9.80 10.00
C VAL A 547 -33.19 8.51 10.79
N GLU A 548 -33.43 7.41 10.10
CA GLU A 548 -33.39 6.05 10.63
C GLU A 548 -32.16 5.31 10.11
N PHE A 549 -31.49 4.59 11.01
CA PHE A 549 -30.41 3.68 10.66
C PHE A 549 -30.94 2.25 10.57
N VAL A 550 -30.72 1.60 9.42
CA VAL A 550 -31.19 0.24 9.22
C VAL A 550 -30.02 -0.73 9.09
N ARG A 551 -29.80 -1.54 10.13
CA ARG A 551 -28.76 -2.58 10.18
C ARG A 551 -29.08 -3.81 9.33
N LYS A 552 -30.34 -3.97 8.93
CA LYS A 552 -30.82 -5.14 8.20
C LYS A 552 -30.33 -5.10 6.76
N LYS A 553 -29.77 -6.20 6.25
CA LYS A 553 -29.42 -6.33 4.83
C LYS A 553 -30.67 -6.09 3.97
N MET A 554 -30.57 -5.25 2.92
CA MET A 554 -31.70 -4.90 2.04
C MET A 554 -32.43 -6.13 1.48
N ALA A 555 -31.72 -7.21 1.15
CA ALA A 555 -32.31 -8.45 0.65
C ALA A 555 -33.33 -9.10 1.62
N ASN A 556 -33.27 -8.75 2.90
CA ASN A 556 -34.15 -9.28 3.94
C ASN A 556 -35.24 -8.27 4.34
N TRP A 557 -35.37 -7.13 3.66
CA TRP A 557 -36.36 -6.13 3.99
C TRP A 557 -37.78 -6.61 3.64
N THR A 558 -38.70 -6.19 4.49
CA THR A 558 -40.13 -6.45 4.45
C THR A 558 -40.85 -5.10 4.47
N GLY A 559 -42.16 -5.08 4.20
CA GLY A 559 -42.96 -3.85 4.27
C GLY A 559 -42.86 -3.14 5.62
N ASP A 560 -42.72 -3.89 6.72
CA ASP A 560 -42.60 -3.32 8.06
C ASP A 560 -41.33 -2.48 8.23
N ASP A 561 -40.23 -2.84 7.57
CA ASP A 561 -38.97 -2.11 7.67
C ASP A 561 -39.07 -0.71 7.04
N THR A 562 -40.01 -0.48 6.11
CA THR A 562 -40.27 0.81 5.48
C THR A 562 -41.53 1.48 6.02
N HIS A 563 -41.95 1.14 7.24
CA HIS A 563 -43.19 1.62 7.86
C HIS A 563 -44.43 1.39 6.99
N ASN A 564 -44.43 0.28 6.25
CA ASN A 564 -45.43 -0.12 5.26
C ASN A 564 -45.67 0.93 4.15
N LYS A 565 -44.65 1.76 3.87
CA LYS A 565 -44.63 2.69 2.74
C LYS A 565 -43.68 2.20 1.64
N ALA A 566 -44.00 2.53 0.39
CA ALA A 566 -43.09 2.28 -0.72
C ALA A 566 -41.88 3.22 -0.64
N VAL A 567 -40.71 2.75 -1.08
CA VAL A 567 -39.52 3.59 -1.24
C VAL A 567 -39.72 4.46 -2.48
N ASP A 568 -39.80 5.78 -2.28
CA ASP A 568 -40.02 6.75 -3.35
C ASP A 568 -38.71 7.17 -4.05
N LEU A 569 -37.61 7.15 -3.29
CA LEU A 569 -36.28 7.50 -3.75
C LEU A 569 -35.24 6.55 -3.17
N LEU A 570 -34.62 5.76 -4.05
CA LEU A 570 -33.41 4.99 -3.74
C LEU A 570 -32.22 5.72 -4.35
N ILE A 571 -31.24 6.08 -3.52
CA ILE A 571 -30.07 6.86 -3.95
C ILE A 571 -28.78 6.26 -3.42
N ALA A 572 -27.73 6.36 -4.22
CA ALA A 572 -26.35 6.06 -3.86
C ALA A 572 -25.43 6.90 -4.76
N GLU A 573 -24.18 7.03 -4.33
CA GLU A 573 -23.12 7.69 -5.09
C GLU A 573 -22.60 6.85 -6.27
N PRO A 574 -22.31 5.53 -6.14
CA PRO A 574 -22.17 4.66 -4.95
C PRO A 574 -20.75 4.64 -4.33
N PHE A 575 -20.67 4.79 -3.00
CA PHE A 575 -19.43 4.73 -2.22
C PHE A 575 -19.56 3.76 -1.05
N TYR A 576 -18.58 2.87 -0.85
CA TYR A 576 -18.58 1.91 0.26
C TYR A 576 -17.31 2.03 1.09
N TYR A 577 -17.46 2.39 2.36
CA TYR A 577 -16.34 2.63 3.26
C TYR A 577 -15.49 1.36 3.43
N GLY A 578 -14.18 1.50 3.31
CA GLY A 578 -13.24 0.38 3.31
C GLY A 578 -13.09 -0.32 1.95
N SER A 579 -13.78 0.17 0.90
CA SER A 579 -13.60 -0.30 -0.48
C SER A 579 -12.79 0.66 -1.34
N ASP A 580 -12.27 1.76 -0.77
CA ASP A 580 -11.50 2.80 -1.48
C ASP A 580 -10.25 2.26 -2.20
N GLY A 581 -9.63 1.22 -1.66
CA GLY A 581 -8.47 0.54 -2.26
C GLY A 581 -8.83 -0.62 -3.21
N MET A 582 -10.12 -0.83 -3.48
CA MET A 582 -10.60 -1.93 -4.31
C MET A 582 -10.90 -1.48 -5.74
N LEU A 583 -11.27 -2.43 -6.59
CA LEU A 583 -11.57 -2.18 -7.99
C LEU A 583 -12.82 -1.29 -8.14
N PRO A 584 -12.83 -0.27 -9.02
CA PRO A 584 -13.95 0.67 -9.14
C PRO A 584 -15.32 0.01 -9.37
N TRP A 585 -15.36 -1.11 -10.10
CA TRP A 585 -16.59 -1.83 -10.38
C TRP A 585 -17.16 -2.58 -9.17
N GLN A 586 -16.45 -2.68 -8.04
CA GLN A 586 -17.04 -3.19 -6.80
C GLN A 586 -18.10 -2.25 -6.22
N ASN A 587 -18.05 -0.96 -6.58
CA ASN A 587 -19.11 -0.02 -6.27
C ASN A 587 -20.40 -0.31 -7.08
N LEU A 588 -20.33 -1.15 -8.11
CA LEU A 588 -21.53 -1.62 -8.82
C LEU A 588 -22.42 -2.54 -7.96
N ARG A 589 -22.01 -2.96 -6.76
CA ARG A 589 -22.86 -3.76 -5.86
C ARG A 589 -24.19 -3.09 -5.51
N PHE A 590 -24.29 -1.78 -5.72
CA PHE A 590 -25.53 -1.03 -5.59
C PHE A 590 -26.62 -1.58 -6.54
N TRP A 591 -26.22 -1.96 -7.76
CA TRP A 591 -27.07 -2.56 -8.78
C TRP A 591 -27.16 -4.08 -8.58
#